data_AF-A0A329TTP9-F1
#
_entry.id   AF-A0A329TTP9-F1
#
_cell.length_a   1.000
_cell.length_b   1.000
_cell.length_c   1.000
_cell.angle_alpha   90.00
_cell.angle_beta   90.00
_cell.angle_gamma   90.00
#
_symmetry.space_group_name_H-M   'P 1'
#
loop_
_entity.id
_entity.type
_entity.pdbx_description
1 polymer ?
#
loop_
_entity_poly.entity_id
_entity_poly.type
_entity_poly.pdbx_seq_one_letter_code
_entity_poly.pdbx_strand_id
1 'polypeptide(L)'
;MNPSKVSANRYALLDELRGLDLISMMCYHGLWDVVFLFGVQLPWYTGMPGHLWQQSICWVFILLSGFCLPMGHHPYKRGARVFGAGALVTAVTVLFMPEDVVLFGVLTLLGSAMVITALLEKALRKIPPAVGAVVSVALFGLTYHAQLGYLGFGDGWVLLPRFLYQNLFTAYLGFYPEGFFSTDYFPLVPWLFLFWSGFFLHHLIERERMEPLRRSICPALGWLGRHSLVVYLLHQPVLYGVLNSGFYLLR
;
A
#
# COMPACT_ATOMS: atom_id res chain seq x y z
N MET A 1 5.27 -2.68 -35.79
CA MET A 1 5.21 -2.25 -34.38
C MET A 1 6.09 -3.22 -33.59
N ASN A 2 7.31 -2.80 -33.23
CA ASN A 2 8.29 -3.69 -32.61
C ASN A 2 7.88 -3.90 -31.14
N PRO A 3 7.61 -5.13 -30.67
CA PRO A 3 7.40 -5.37 -29.26
C PRO A 3 8.67 -4.93 -28.54
N SER A 4 8.50 -3.96 -27.65
CA SER A 4 9.56 -3.36 -26.84
C SER A 4 10.57 -4.41 -26.40
N LYS A 5 11.87 -4.17 -26.68
CA LYS A 5 12.99 -4.86 -26.05
C LYS A 5 12.75 -4.87 -24.54
N VAL A 6 12.19 -5.95 -24.01
CA VAL A 6 12.18 -6.19 -22.57
C VAL A 6 13.66 -6.28 -22.22
N SER A 7 14.16 -5.28 -21.50
CA SER A 7 15.55 -5.28 -21.04
C SER A 7 15.80 -6.63 -20.39
N ALA A 8 16.83 -7.36 -20.83
CA ALA A 8 17.14 -8.74 -20.40
C ALA A 8 17.35 -8.92 -18.88
N ASN A 9 17.17 -7.86 -18.09
CA ASN A 9 17.37 -7.79 -16.65
C ASN A 9 16.12 -7.44 -15.82
N ARG A 10 14.90 -7.57 -16.38
CA ARG A 10 13.66 -7.21 -15.68
C ARG A 10 12.88 -8.45 -15.23
N TYR A 11 12.36 -8.40 -14.00
CA TYR A 11 11.49 -9.43 -13.43
C TYR A 11 10.03 -9.18 -13.82
N ALA A 12 9.63 -9.69 -14.99
CA ALA A 12 8.30 -9.46 -15.56
C ALA A 12 7.16 -9.92 -14.64
N LEU A 13 7.34 -11.03 -13.92
CA LEU A 13 6.31 -11.57 -13.03
C LEU A 13 6.01 -10.64 -11.86
N LEU A 14 6.99 -9.87 -11.37
CA LEU A 14 6.75 -8.88 -10.30
C LEU A 14 5.90 -7.70 -10.78
N ASP A 15 6.11 -7.27 -12.03
CA ASP A 15 5.24 -6.28 -12.66
C ASP A 15 3.83 -6.86 -12.86
N GLU A 16 3.70 -8.13 -13.25
CA GLU A 16 2.42 -8.81 -13.42
C GLU A 16 1.65 -8.97 -12.10
N LEU A 17 2.34 -9.36 -11.01
CA LEU A 17 1.76 -9.46 -9.68
C LEU A 17 1.28 -8.09 -9.19
N ARG A 18 2.05 -7.02 -9.42
CA ARG A 18 1.60 -5.65 -9.12
C ARG A 18 0.38 -5.27 -9.97
N GLY A 19 0.35 -5.66 -11.24
CA GLY A 19 -0.79 -5.43 -12.12
C GLY A 19 -2.05 -6.15 -11.65
N LEU A 20 -1.92 -7.39 -11.19
CA LEU A 20 -3.03 -8.17 -10.63
C LEU A 20 -3.57 -7.53 -9.35
N ASP A 21 -2.67 -7.12 -8.46
CA ASP A 21 -3.03 -6.46 -7.21
C ASP A 21 -3.72 -5.12 -7.43
N LEU A 22 -3.30 -4.35 -8.45
CA LEU A 22 -4.00 -3.14 -8.89
C LEU A 22 -5.41 -3.43 -9.38
N ILE A 23 -5.64 -4.51 -10.15
CA ILE A 23 -6.99 -4.87 -10.57
C ILE A 23 -7.86 -5.20 -9.36
N SER A 24 -7.34 -6.00 -8.43
CA SER A 24 -8.01 -6.34 -7.18
C SER A 24 -8.40 -5.07 -6.40
N MET A 25 -7.48 -4.12 -6.27
CA MET A 25 -7.70 -2.80 -5.66
C MET A 25 -8.82 -2.01 -6.37
N MET A 26 -8.77 -1.90 -7.71
CA MET A 26 -9.80 -1.19 -8.48
C MET A 26 -11.18 -1.83 -8.32
N CYS A 27 -11.27 -3.16 -8.31
CA CYS A 27 -12.52 -3.86 -8.04
C CYS A 27 -13.04 -3.59 -6.62
N TYR A 28 -12.15 -3.59 -5.62
CA TYR A 28 -12.51 -3.28 -4.24
C TYR A 28 -13.08 -1.87 -4.09
N HIS A 29 -12.42 -0.86 -4.67
CA HIS A 29 -12.89 0.53 -4.65
C HIS A 29 -14.16 0.73 -5.48
N GLY A 30 -14.32 0.03 -6.62
CA GLY A 30 -15.56 0.07 -7.38
C GLY A 30 -16.76 -0.44 -6.56
N LEU A 31 -16.57 -1.49 -5.75
CA LEU A 31 -17.61 -1.93 -4.82
C LEU A 31 -17.79 -0.96 -3.64
N TRP A 32 -16.71 -0.35 -3.16
CA TRP A 32 -16.78 0.69 -2.13
C TRP A 32 -17.71 1.82 -2.58
N ASP A 33 -17.51 2.36 -3.77
CA ASP A 33 -18.33 3.42 -4.35
C ASP A 33 -19.81 3.00 -4.43
N VAL A 34 -20.07 1.80 -4.95
CA VAL A 34 -21.42 1.24 -5.06
C VAL A 34 -22.12 1.16 -3.70
N VAL A 35 -21.40 0.77 -2.65
CA VAL A 35 -21.95 0.63 -1.30
C VAL A 35 -22.13 1.97 -0.60
N PHE A 36 -21.10 2.79 -0.57
CA PHE A 36 -21.04 3.99 0.27
C PHE A 36 -21.52 5.26 -0.46
N LEU A 37 -21.27 5.40 -1.77
CA LEU A 37 -21.70 6.57 -2.55
C LEU A 37 -23.09 6.37 -3.19
N PHE A 38 -23.38 5.15 -3.66
CA PHE A 38 -24.66 4.83 -4.32
C PHE A 38 -25.67 4.10 -3.42
N GLY A 39 -25.28 3.75 -2.19
CA GLY A 39 -26.19 3.26 -1.15
C GLY A 39 -26.63 1.79 -1.29
N VAL A 40 -25.96 1.00 -2.12
CA VAL A 40 -26.29 -0.42 -2.31
C VAL A 40 -25.81 -1.24 -1.11
N GLN A 41 -26.72 -1.98 -0.49
CA GLN A 41 -26.38 -2.76 0.71
C GLN A 41 -25.72 -4.10 0.33
N LEU A 42 -24.44 -4.27 0.65
CA LEU A 42 -23.69 -5.52 0.50
C LEU A 42 -23.07 -5.94 1.84
N PRO A 43 -23.82 -6.63 2.74
CA PRO A 43 -23.34 -6.96 4.08
C PRO A 43 -22.07 -7.80 4.13
N TRP A 44 -21.85 -8.66 3.12
CA TRP A 44 -20.62 -9.46 3.02
C TRP A 44 -19.38 -8.60 2.73
N TYR A 45 -19.55 -7.47 2.05
CA TYR A 45 -18.48 -6.53 1.70
C TYR A 45 -18.10 -5.67 2.90
N THR A 46 -19.08 -5.22 3.69
CA THR A 46 -18.81 -4.47 4.93
C THR A 46 -18.39 -5.39 6.09
N GLY A 47 -18.56 -6.70 5.95
CA GLY A 47 -18.16 -7.71 6.95
C GLY A 47 -16.71 -8.18 6.79
N MET A 48 -16.39 -9.26 7.52
CA MET A 48 -15.07 -9.90 7.48
C MET A 48 -14.54 -10.23 6.07
N PRO A 49 -15.35 -10.75 5.12
CA PRO A 49 -14.84 -11.06 3.78
C PRO A 49 -14.28 -9.85 3.05
N GLY A 50 -14.99 -8.72 3.04
CA GLY A 50 -14.49 -7.50 2.41
C GLY A 50 -13.31 -6.89 3.17
N HIS A 51 -13.29 -6.96 4.50
CA HIS A 51 -12.11 -6.56 5.27
C HIS A 51 -10.88 -7.40 4.88
N LEU A 52 -10.98 -8.73 4.83
CA LEU A 52 -9.88 -9.61 4.42
C LEU A 52 -9.44 -9.35 2.98
N TRP A 53 -10.38 -9.06 2.08
CA TRP A 53 -10.04 -8.70 0.70
C TRP A 53 -9.21 -7.40 0.66
N GLN A 54 -9.65 -6.35 1.35
CA GLN A 54 -8.92 -5.10 1.49
C GLN A 54 -7.51 -5.33 2.05
N GLN A 55 -7.43 -6.07 3.16
CA GLN A 55 -6.16 -6.36 3.82
C GLN A 55 -5.22 -7.14 2.91
N SER A 56 -5.73 -8.11 2.15
CA SER A 56 -4.91 -8.89 1.21
C SER A 56 -4.27 -8.02 0.12
N ILE A 57 -5.02 -7.06 -0.43
CA ILE A 57 -4.52 -6.09 -1.41
C ILE A 57 -3.38 -5.28 -0.78
N CYS A 58 -3.62 -4.74 0.41
CA CYS A 58 -2.67 -3.87 1.09
C CYS A 58 -1.40 -4.63 1.49
N TRP A 59 -1.53 -5.87 1.96
CA TRP A 59 -0.39 -6.71 2.30
C TRP A 59 0.49 -6.99 1.08
N VAL A 60 -0.12 -7.38 -0.04
CA VAL A 60 0.61 -7.63 -1.29
C VAL A 60 1.28 -6.36 -1.79
N PHE A 61 0.56 -5.24 -1.86
CA PHE A 61 1.05 -3.99 -2.41
C PHE A 61 2.27 -3.45 -1.63
N ILE A 62 2.19 -3.49 -0.29
CA ILE A 62 3.23 -2.98 0.61
C ILE A 62 4.45 -3.91 0.60
N LEU A 63 4.25 -5.22 0.75
CA LEU A 63 5.33 -6.21 0.75
C LEU A 63 6.06 -6.21 -0.60
N LEU A 64 5.32 -6.19 -1.71
CA LEU A 64 5.89 -6.16 -3.05
C LEU A 64 6.65 -4.85 -3.30
N SER A 65 6.18 -3.73 -2.76
CA SER A 65 6.89 -2.45 -2.85
C SER A 65 8.21 -2.47 -2.10
N GLY A 66 8.24 -3.05 -0.90
CA GLY A 66 9.47 -3.27 -0.12
C GLY A 66 10.45 -4.19 -0.84
N PHE A 67 9.95 -5.32 -1.34
CA PHE A 67 10.73 -6.29 -2.12
C PHE A 67 11.33 -5.66 -3.39
N CYS A 68 10.57 -4.80 -4.06
CA CYS A 68 11.02 -4.09 -5.27
C CYS A 68 11.94 -2.90 -5.01
N LEU A 69 12.15 -2.48 -3.76
CA LEU A 69 12.96 -1.30 -3.47
C LEU A 69 14.40 -1.44 -3.96
N PRO A 70 15.16 -2.51 -3.63
CA PRO A 70 16.57 -2.64 -3.97
C PRO A 70 16.83 -2.84 -5.48
N MET A 71 15.80 -3.23 -6.24
CA MET A 71 15.87 -3.40 -7.69
C MET A 71 15.71 -2.09 -8.47
N GLY A 72 15.30 -1.01 -7.79
CA GLY A 72 15.10 0.30 -8.41
C GLY A 72 16.34 1.19 -8.38
N HIS A 73 16.37 2.19 -9.26
CA HIS A 73 17.33 3.29 -9.19
C HIS A 73 16.72 4.51 -8.51
N HIS A 74 17.55 5.30 -7.81
CA HIS A 74 17.16 6.57 -7.17
C HIS A 74 15.96 6.46 -6.21
N PRO A 75 16.08 5.66 -5.12
CA PRO A 75 14.96 5.39 -4.22
C PRO A 75 14.38 6.66 -3.57
N TYR A 76 15.21 7.68 -3.30
CA TYR A 76 14.76 8.98 -2.80
C TYR A 76 13.83 9.71 -3.77
N LYS A 77 14.19 9.79 -5.06
CA LYS A 77 13.38 10.46 -6.07
C LYS A 77 12.06 9.73 -6.31
N ARG A 78 12.10 8.39 -6.30
CA ARG A 78 10.91 7.57 -6.43
C ARG A 78 9.99 7.71 -5.21
N GLY A 79 10.56 7.65 -4.00
CA GLY A 79 9.84 7.84 -2.75
C GLY A 79 9.18 9.22 -2.68
N ALA A 80 9.91 10.30 -2.99
CA ALA A 80 9.36 11.65 -3.04
C ALA A 80 8.24 11.80 -4.07
N ARG A 81 8.36 11.17 -5.25
CA ARG A 81 7.29 11.17 -6.27
C ARG A 81 6.02 10.47 -5.78
N VAL A 82 6.17 9.32 -5.13
CA VAL A 82 5.03 8.55 -4.60
C VAL A 82 4.39 9.25 -3.41
N PHE A 83 5.19 9.83 -2.51
CA PHE A 83 4.70 10.67 -1.41
C PHE A 83 3.94 11.90 -1.93
N GLY A 84 4.50 12.60 -2.92
CA GLY A 84 3.85 13.74 -3.56
C GLY A 84 2.53 13.37 -4.25
N ALA A 85 2.43 12.16 -4.82
CA ALA A 85 1.18 11.63 -5.35
C ALA A 85 0.15 11.38 -4.23
N GLY A 86 0.56 10.87 -3.07
CA GLY A 86 -0.30 10.77 -1.89
C GLY A 86 -0.79 12.13 -1.40
N ALA A 87 0.10 13.12 -1.32
CA ALA A 87 -0.27 14.50 -0.97
C ALA A 87 -1.25 15.13 -1.97
N LEU A 88 -1.11 14.81 -3.26
CA LEU A 88 -2.07 15.23 -4.29
C LEU A 88 -3.45 14.60 -4.07
N VAL A 89 -3.52 13.31 -3.74
CA VAL A 89 -4.79 12.64 -3.42
C VAL A 89 -5.45 13.29 -2.19
N THR A 90 -4.67 13.58 -1.14
CA THR A 90 -5.17 14.32 0.03
C THR A 90 -5.70 15.69 -0.37
N ALA A 91 -4.97 16.47 -1.16
CA ALA A 91 -5.42 17.79 -1.59
C ALA A 91 -6.72 17.74 -2.40
N VAL A 92 -6.83 16.80 -3.34
CA VAL A 92 -8.02 16.61 -4.17
C VAL A 92 -9.22 16.19 -3.30
N THR A 93 -9.05 15.22 -2.41
CA THR A 93 -10.15 14.75 -1.56
C THR A 93 -10.60 15.83 -0.56
N VAL A 94 -9.69 16.59 0.05
CA VAL A 94 -10.06 17.74 0.89
C VAL A 94 -10.89 18.77 0.14
N LEU A 95 -10.59 19.04 -1.13
CA LEU A 95 -11.27 20.07 -1.92
C LEU A 95 -12.61 19.61 -2.53
N PHE A 96 -12.71 18.34 -2.94
CA PHE A 96 -13.86 17.85 -3.71
C PHE A 96 -14.72 16.83 -2.96
N MET A 97 -14.17 16.15 -1.95
CA MET A 97 -14.84 15.06 -1.21
C MET A 97 -14.50 15.13 0.29
N PRO A 98 -14.83 16.22 1.00
CA PRO A 98 -14.41 16.43 2.38
C PRO A 98 -14.98 15.39 3.37
N GLU A 99 -16.16 14.84 3.08
CA GLU A 99 -16.77 13.75 3.86
C GLU A 99 -16.03 12.42 3.70
N ASP A 100 -15.31 12.23 2.59
CA ASP A 100 -14.56 11.03 2.24
C ASP A 100 -13.05 11.32 2.10
N VAL A 101 -12.54 12.19 2.98
CA VAL A 101 -11.16 12.66 2.91
C VAL A 101 -10.15 11.52 3.05
N VAL A 102 -9.08 11.56 2.26
CA VAL A 102 -7.96 10.61 2.37
C VAL A 102 -6.74 11.30 2.99
N LEU A 103 -6.54 11.05 4.28
CA LEU A 103 -5.37 11.47 5.05
C LEU A 103 -4.45 10.29 5.32
N PHE A 104 -3.17 10.44 4.97
CA PHE A 104 -2.14 9.41 5.19
C PHE A 104 -2.48 8.05 4.57
N GLY A 105 -2.99 8.04 3.34
CA GLY A 105 -3.24 6.81 2.57
C GLY A 105 -1.96 6.08 2.14
N VAL A 106 -2.14 4.95 1.44
CA VAL A 106 -1.03 4.01 1.13
C VAL A 106 0.11 4.63 0.31
N LEU A 107 -0.15 5.61 -0.56
CA LEU A 107 0.90 6.30 -1.31
C LEU A 107 1.82 7.13 -0.40
N THR A 108 1.25 7.82 0.58
CA THR A 108 2.00 8.59 1.57
C THR A 108 2.91 7.65 2.35
N LEU A 109 2.37 6.53 2.84
CA LEU A 109 3.15 5.46 3.47
C LEU A 109 4.29 4.96 2.58
N LEU A 110 3.99 4.52 1.35
CA LEU A 110 4.99 3.92 0.46
C LEU A 110 6.11 4.91 0.11
N GLY A 111 5.75 6.16 -0.16
CA GLY A 111 6.71 7.22 -0.41
C GLY A 111 7.66 7.41 0.77
N SER A 112 7.10 7.52 1.98
CA SER A 112 7.87 7.63 3.21
C SER A 112 8.73 6.41 3.50
N ALA A 113 8.17 5.20 3.36
CA ALA A 113 8.88 3.96 3.59
C ALA A 113 10.08 3.82 2.64
N MET A 114 9.95 4.21 1.36
CA MET A 114 11.08 4.23 0.43
C MET A 114 12.18 5.20 0.85
N VAL A 115 11.81 6.42 1.28
CA VAL A 115 12.79 7.44 1.72
C VAL A 115 13.48 7.01 3.01
N ILE A 116 12.71 6.56 4.01
CA ILE A 116 13.23 6.07 5.30
C ILE A 116 14.15 4.87 5.07
N THR A 117 13.73 3.90 4.25
CA THR A 117 14.55 2.72 3.97
C THR A 117 15.82 3.07 3.21
N ALA A 118 15.76 4.01 2.26
CA ALA A 118 16.96 4.49 1.57
C ALA A 118 17.95 5.19 2.52
N LEU A 119 17.44 5.98 3.46
CA LEU A 119 18.26 6.64 4.48
C LEU A 119 18.92 5.61 5.42
N LEU A 120 18.17 4.59 5.82
CA LEU A 120 18.62 3.55 6.76
C LEU A 120 19.28 2.35 6.07
N GLU A 121 19.42 2.35 4.75
CA GLU A 121 19.84 1.18 3.97
C GLU A 121 21.18 0.61 4.46
N LYS A 122 22.15 1.47 4.74
CA LYS A 122 23.47 1.07 5.25
C LYS A 122 23.40 0.36 6.60
N ALA A 123 22.45 0.75 7.46
CA ALA A 123 22.25 0.11 8.76
C ALA A 123 21.47 -1.20 8.59
N LEU A 124 20.39 -1.19 7.80
CA LEU A 124 19.56 -2.37 7.54
C LEU A 124 20.35 -3.50 6.88
N ARG A 125 21.28 -3.18 5.97
CA ARG A 125 22.16 -4.17 5.31
C ARG A 125 23.16 -4.85 6.26
N LYS A 126 23.40 -4.32 7.46
CA LYS A 126 24.25 -4.98 8.47
C LYS A 126 23.51 -6.10 9.20
N ILE A 127 22.18 -6.11 9.14
CA ILE A 127 21.35 -7.13 9.78
C ILE A 127 21.29 -8.36 8.87
N PRO A 128 21.51 -9.58 9.37
CA PRO A 128 21.31 -10.79 8.59
C PRO A 128 19.88 -10.82 8.00
N PRO A 129 19.70 -11.05 6.68
CA PRO A 129 18.39 -10.90 6.02
C PRO A 129 17.25 -11.69 6.68
N ALA A 130 17.51 -12.94 7.09
CA ALA A 130 16.53 -13.77 7.78
C ALA A 130 16.09 -13.16 9.12
N VAL A 131 17.03 -12.64 9.91
CA VAL A 131 16.75 -11.97 11.19
C VAL A 131 15.93 -10.70 10.94
N GLY A 132 16.33 -9.89 9.96
CA GLY A 132 15.61 -8.68 9.59
C GLY A 132 14.16 -8.96 9.16
N ALA A 133 13.94 -10.01 8.37
CA ALA A 133 12.60 -10.42 7.94
C ALA A 133 11.74 -10.86 9.13
N VAL A 134 12.25 -11.74 10.00
CA VAL A 134 11.52 -12.23 11.18
C VAL A 134 11.19 -11.10 12.15
N VAL A 135 12.17 -10.25 12.48
CA VAL A 135 11.97 -9.09 13.37
C VAL A 135 10.95 -8.12 12.76
N SER A 136 10.99 -7.87 11.46
CA SER A 136 10.01 -7.00 10.80
C SER A 136 8.59 -7.56 10.87
N VAL A 137 8.40 -8.86 10.65
CA VAL A 137 7.08 -9.50 10.80
C VAL A 137 6.61 -9.48 12.26
N ALA A 138 7.51 -9.72 13.22
CA ALA A 138 7.18 -9.65 14.64
C ALA A 138 6.77 -8.24 15.07
N LEU A 139 7.51 -7.21 14.64
CA LEU A 139 7.18 -5.81 14.90
C LEU A 139 5.87 -5.40 14.23
N PHE A 140 5.61 -5.86 13.01
CA PHE A 140 4.34 -5.61 12.32
C PHE A 140 3.16 -6.13 13.14
N GLY A 141 3.22 -7.38 13.60
CA GLY A 141 2.14 -7.95 14.40
C GLY A 141 2.03 -7.33 15.80
N LEU A 142 3.15 -7.07 16.47
CA LEU A 142 3.17 -6.46 17.80
C LEU A 142 2.54 -5.06 17.81
N THR A 143 2.76 -4.31 16.72
CA THR A 143 2.27 -2.95 16.55
C THR A 143 1.01 -2.88 15.70
N TYR A 144 0.42 -4.02 15.30
CA TYR A 144 -0.73 -4.05 14.39
C TYR A 144 -1.91 -3.26 14.95
N HIS A 145 -2.13 -3.36 16.26
CA HIS A 145 -3.18 -2.66 16.98
C HIS A 145 -2.71 -1.37 17.66
N ALA A 146 -1.52 -0.87 17.33
CA ALA A 146 -0.99 0.36 17.92
C ALA A 146 -1.94 1.55 17.72
N GLN A 147 -2.71 1.58 16.64
CA GLN A 147 -3.70 2.63 16.38
C GLN A 147 -4.87 2.61 17.38
N LEU A 148 -5.18 1.45 17.96
CA LEU A 148 -6.25 1.24 18.94
C LEU A 148 -5.80 1.50 20.39
N GLY A 149 -4.57 1.95 20.62
CA GLY A 149 -4.09 2.28 21.96
C GLY A 149 -3.29 1.18 22.65
N TYR A 150 -2.94 0.09 21.97
CA TYR A 150 -2.21 -1.03 22.62
C TYR A 150 -1.20 -1.72 21.71
N LEU A 151 -0.16 -2.28 22.33
CA LEU A 151 0.82 -3.17 21.71
C LEU A 151 0.61 -4.59 22.25
N GLY A 152 0.67 -5.60 21.40
CA GLY A 152 0.50 -6.96 21.89
C GLY A 152 0.22 -8.01 20.84
N PHE A 153 0.12 -9.25 21.31
CA PHE A 153 -0.29 -10.43 20.56
C PHE A 153 -1.22 -11.27 21.43
N GLY A 154 -2.38 -11.66 20.88
CA GLY A 154 -3.35 -12.48 21.60
C GLY A 154 -3.78 -11.82 22.92
N ASP A 155 -3.65 -12.57 24.02
CA ASP A 155 -4.08 -12.12 25.35
C ASP A 155 -3.10 -11.16 26.05
N GLY A 156 -1.87 -11.02 25.52
CA GLY A 156 -0.85 -10.13 26.08
C GLY A 156 -0.86 -8.77 25.40
N TRP A 157 -1.49 -7.77 26.04
CA TRP A 157 -1.50 -6.39 25.56
C TRP A 157 -0.99 -5.38 26.60
N VAL A 158 -0.35 -4.33 26.10
CA VAL A 158 0.18 -3.20 26.87
C VAL A 158 -0.43 -1.92 26.33
N LEU A 159 -1.06 -1.14 27.21
CA LEU A 159 -1.61 0.16 26.84
C LEU A 159 -0.51 1.15 26.49
N LEU A 160 -0.73 1.85 25.38
CA LEU A 160 0.14 2.92 24.94
C LEU A 160 -0.23 4.24 25.63
N PRO A 161 0.75 5.08 25.97
CA PRO A 161 0.49 6.39 26.57
C PRO A 161 -0.34 7.30 25.66
N ARG A 162 -1.32 8.00 26.25
CA ARG A 162 -2.21 8.93 25.52
C ARG A 162 -1.49 10.10 24.85
N PHE A 163 -0.30 10.48 25.32
CA PHE A 163 0.48 11.55 24.68
C PHE A 163 0.93 11.19 23.25
N LEU A 164 0.86 9.91 22.87
CA LEU A 164 1.11 9.49 21.50
C LEU A 164 -0.06 9.84 20.56
N TYR A 165 -1.27 10.15 21.05
CA TYR A 165 -2.49 10.30 20.24
C TYR A 165 -2.98 11.75 20.28
N GLN A 166 -2.18 12.69 19.74
CA GLN A 166 -2.38 14.12 20.00
C GLN A 166 -2.73 14.94 18.76
N ASN A 167 -2.17 14.62 17.59
CA ASN A 167 -2.29 15.49 16.42
C ASN A 167 -2.04 14.75 15.09
N LEU A 168 -2.10 15.49 13.98
CA LEU A 168 -1.88 14.93 12.64
C LEU A 168 -0.47 14.34 12.45
N PHE A 169 0.55 14.86 13.14
CA PHE A 169 1.89 14.28 13.08
C PHE A 169 1.91 12.90 13.74
N THR A 170 1.25 12.75 14.89
CA THR A 170 1.16 11.44 15.52
C THR A 170 0.27 10.48 14.72
N ALA A 171 -0.80 10.98 14.08
CA ALA A 171 -1.60 10.21 13.14
C ALA A 171 -0.75 9.68 11.98
N TYR A 172 0.09 10.52 11.37
CA TYR A 172 1.04 10.08 10.35
C TYR A 172 1.95 8.93 10.82
N LEU A 173 2.39 8.96 12.08
CA LEU A 173 3.20 7.89 12.67
C LEU A 173 2.41 6.61 12.95
N GLY A 174 1.10 6.68 13.17
CA GLY A 174 0.25 5.53 13.55
C GLY A 174 -0.65 5.74 14.76
N PHE A 175 -0.62 6.92 15.37
CA PHE A 175 -1.27 7.22 16.64
C PHE A 175 -2.19 8.43 16.47
N TYR A 176 -3.38 8.20 15.92
CA TYR A 176 -4.31 9.29 15.56
C TYR A 176 -5.01 9.88 16.80
N PRO A 177 -5.29 11.20 16.82
CA PRO A 177 -6.07 11.80 17.90
C PRO A 177 -7.54 11.41 17.84
N GLU A 178 -8.25 11.61 18.96
CA GLU A 178 -9.71 11.43 19.00
C GLU A 178 -10.41 12.31 17.94
N GLY A 179 -11.41 11.74 17.27
CA GLY A 179 -12.13 12.42 16.17
C GLY A 179 -11.40 12.45 14.83
N PHE A 180 -10.22 11.81 14.70
CA PHE A 180 -9.57 11.64 13.41
C PHE A 180 -10.38 10.70 12.49
N PHE A 181 -10.55 11.11 11.23
CA PHE A 181 -11.20 10.32 10.20
C PHE A 181 -10.41 10.38 8.90
N SER A 182 -10.37 9.25 8.20
CA SER A 182 -9.86 9.14 6.84
C SER A 182 -10.48 7.90 6.19
N THR A 183 -10.97 8.03 4.97
CA THR A 183 -11.53 6.91 4.20
C THR A 183 -10.47 5.86 3.89
N ASP A 184 -9.23 6.30 3.67
CA ASP A 184 -8.08 5.42 3.48
C ASP A 184 -6.94 5.85 4.42
N TYR A 185 -6.58 4.99 5.38
CA TYR A 185 -5.61 5.31 6.42
C TYR A 185 -4.56 4.21 6.57
N PHE A 186 -3.34 4.53 6.12
CA PHE A 186 -2.16 3.68 6.16
C PHE A 186 -1.00 4.46 6.79
N PRO A 187 -0.92 4.52 8.12
CA PRO A 187 0.16 5.22 8.80
C PRO A 187 1.51 4.50 8.69
N LEU A 188 2.59 5.13 9.17
CA LEU A 188 3.90 4.47 9.21
C LEU A 188 3.92 3.21 10.08
N VAL A 189 3.40 3.25 11.30
CA VAL A 189 3.29 2.08 12.18
C VAL A 189 1.88 1.49 12.07
N PRO A 190 1.72 0.18 11.79
CA PRO A 190 2.75 -0.87 11.72
C PRO A 190 3.37 -1.05 10.32
N TRP A 191 2.80 -0.42 9.29
CA TRP A 191 2.96 -0.83 7.89
C TRP A 191 4.38 -0.72 7.33
N LEU A 192 5.21 0.16 7.88
CA LEU A 192 6.65 0.25 7.58
C LEU A 192 7.36 -1.08 7.85
N PHE A 193 6.95 -1.82 8.87
CA PHE A 193 7.54 -3.12 9.18
C PHE A 193 7.15 -4.18 8.14
N LEU A 194 5.93 -4.13 7.60
CA LEU A 194 5.55 -4.99 6.47
C LEU A 194 6.31 -4.62 5.19
N PHE A 195 6.59 -3.34 4.97
CA PHE A 195 7.47 -2.91 3.88
C PHE A 195 8.89 -3.45 4.08
N TRP A 196 9.44 -3.37 5.30
CA TRP A 196 10.77 -3.91 5.61
C TRP A 196 10.84 -5.44 5.51
N SER A 197 9.78 -6.18 5.83
CA SER A 197 9.78 -7.63 5.59
C SER A 197 9.98 -7.91 4.09
N GLY A 198 9.29 -7.20 3.20
CA GLY A 198 9.54 -7.24 1.75
C GLY A 198 10.99 -6.92 1.38
N PHE A 199 11.55 -5.84 1.93
CA PHE A 199 12.95 -5.44 1.70
C PHE A 199 13.96 -6.52 2.12
N PHE A 200 13.78 -7.14 3.28
CA PHE A 200 14.66 -8.22 3.75
C PHE A 200 14.46 -9.52 2.97
N LEU A 201 13.23 -9.85 2.58
CA LEU A 201 12.93 -11.00 1.72
C LEU A 201 13.67 -10.91 0.39
N HIS A 202 13.81 -9.71 -0.20
CA HIS A 202 14.63 -9.53 -1.41
C HIS A 202 16.07 -10.00 -1.21
N HIS A 203 16.67 -9.70 -0.04
CA HIS A 203 18.05 -10.06 0.27
C HIS A 203 18.22 -11.51 0.71
N LEU A 204 17.12 -12.20 1.04
CA LEU A 204 17.12 -13.63 1.37
C LEU A 204 17.09 -14.51 0.12
N ILE A 205 16.51 -14.01 -0.97
CA ILE A 205 16.40 -14.77 -2.23
C ILE A 205 17.68 -14.55 -3.05
N GLU A 206 18.41 -15.63 -3.28
CA GLU A 206 19.57 -15.64 -4.19
C GLU A 206 19.16 -15.28 -5.62
N ARG A 207 20.07 -14.63 -6.36
CA ARG A 207 19.79 -14.16 -7.73
C ARG A 207 19.30 -15.28 -8.65
N GLU A 208 19.88 -16.48 -8.54
CA GLU A 208 19.49 -17.66 -9.34
C GLU A 208 18.04 -18.07 -9.09
N ARG A 209 17.58 -17.97 -7.84
CA ARG A 209 16.19 -18.28 -7.45
C ARG A 209 15.20 -17.22 -7.91
N MET A 210 15.68 -16.03 -8.32
CA MET A 210 14.85 -14.99 -8.93
C MET A 210 14.70 -15.14 -10.45
N GLU A 211 15.48 -16.01 -11.11
CA GLU A 211 15.41 -16.20 -12.57
C GLU A 211 14.01 -16.57 -13.08
N PRO A 212 13.22 -17.44 -12.42
CA PRO A 212 11.84 -17.73 -12.84
C PRO A 212 10.94 -16.48 -12.88
N LEU A 213 11.21 -15.48 -12.03
CA LEU A 213 10.43 -14.22 -11.98
C LEU A 213 10.64 -13.35 -13.23
N ARG A 214 11.64 -13.66 -14.07
CA ARG A 214 11.85 -12.98 -15.36
C ARG A 214 10.85 -13.42 -16.42
N ARG A 215 10.27 -14.62 -16.29
CA ARG A 215 9.29 -15.14 -17.26
C ARG A 215 7.98 -14.38 -17.12
N SER A 216 7.50 -13.84 -18.24
CA SER A 216 6.17 -13.23 -18.35
C SER A 216 5.11 -14.32 -18.56
N ILE A 217 3.99 -14.21 -17.85
CA ILE A 217 2.81 -15.08 -18.00
C ILE A 217 1.69 -14.29 -18.68
N CYS A 218 1.40 -13.08 -18.19
CA CYS A 218 0.38 -12.19 -18.74
C CYS A 218 0.94 -10.77 -18.98
N PRO A 219 1.43 -10.47 -20.21
CA PRO A 219 2.05 -9.18 -20.52
C PRO A 219 1.17 -7.95 -20.25
N ALA A 220 -0.16 -8.10 -20.32
CA ALA A 220 -1.12 -7.04 -20.01
C ALA A 220 -1.08 -6.64 -18.53
N LEU A 221 -1.03 -7.61 -17.61
CA LEU A 221 -0.82 -7.34 -16.18
C LEU A 221 0.54 -6.66 -15.96
N GLY A 222 1.57 -7.12 -16.68
CA GLY A 222 2.89 -6.49 -16.62
C GLY A 222 2.86 -5.03 -17.06
N TRP A 223 2.04 -4.67 -18.05
CA TRP A 223 1.87 -3.27 -18.47
C TRP A 223 1.21 -2.43 -17.37
N LEU A 224 0.18 -2.95 -16.72
CA LEU A 224 -0.48 -2.29 -15.59
C LEU A 224 0.50 -2.05 -14.44
N GLY A 225 1.27 -3.07 -14.05
CA GLY A 225 2.26 -2.94 -12.97
C GLY A 225 3.40 -1.97 -13.28
N ARG A 226 3.79 -1.83 -14.56
CA ARG A 226 4.79 -0.82 -14.98
C ARG A 226 4.28 0.61 -14.90
N HIS A 227 2.98 0.82 -15.12
CA HIS A 227 2.32 2.13 -15.06
C HIS A 227 1.52 2.30 -13.76
N SER A 228 1.87 1.54 -12.72
CA SER A 228 1.08 1.39 -11.50
C SER A 228 0.69 2.72 -10.87
N LEU A 229 1.61 3.68 -10.77
CA LEU A 229 1.33 4.98 -10.15
C LEU A 229 0.28 5.79 -10.92
N VAL A 230 0.32 5.76 -12.25
CA VAL A 230 -0.64 6.50 -13.07
C VAL A 230 -2.01 5.82 -13.01
N VAL A 231 -2.05 4.50 -13.15
CA VAL A 231 -3.28 3.71 -13.02
C VAL A 231 -3.89 3.92 -11.63
N TYR A 232 -3.07 3.88 -10.58
CA TYR A 232 -3.48 4.15 -9.21
C TYR A 232 -4.01 5.58 -9.03
N LEU A 233 -3.47 6.61 -9.67
CA LEU A 233 -4.03 7.96 -9.52
C LEU A 233 -5.35 8.14 -10.28
N LEU A 234 -5.52 7.44 -11.40
CA LEU A 234 -6.68 7.59 -12.27
C LEU A 234 -7.84 6.66 -11.92
N HIS A 235 -7.62 5.56 -11.19
CA HIS A 235 -8.68 4.59 -10.95
C HIS A 235 -9.92 5.21 -10.28
N GLN A 236 -9.74 5.97 -9.19
CA GLN A 236 -10.87 6.49 -8.43
C GLN A 236 -11.68 7.53 -9.23
N PRO A 237 -11.08 8.55 -9.88
CA PRO A 237 -11.84 9.45 -10.76
C PRO A 237 -12.56 8.74 -11.91
N VAL A 238 -11.93 7.71 -12.51
CA VAL A 238 -12.52 6.95 -13.61
C VAL A 238 -13.67 6.08 -13.12
N LEU A 239 -13.50 5.34 -12.03
CA LEU A 239 -14.53 4.49 -11.42
C LEU A 239 -15.73 5.34 -11.02
N TYR A 240 -15.49 6.44 -10.29
CA TYR A 240 -16.52 7.39 -9.91
C TYR A 240 -17.28 7.93 -11.13
N GLY A 241 -16.57 8.36 -12.17
CA GLY A 241 -17.19 8.86 -13.41
C GLY A 241 -18.06 7.82 -14.11
N VAL A 242 -17.56 6.59 -14.26
CA VAL A 242 -18.28 5.48 -14.90
C VAL A 242 -19.53 5.10 -14.11
N LEU A 243 -19.40 4.93 -12.79
CA LEU A 243 -20.52 4.58 -11.92
C LEU A 243 -21.57 5.70 -11.89
N ASN A 244 -21.14 6.95 -11.77
CA ASN A 244 -22.04 8.09 -11.77
C ASN A 244 -22.84 8.18 -13.08
N SER A 245 -22.20 7.99 -14.24
CA SER A 245 -22.90 7.91 -15.53
C SER A 245 -23.85 6.72 -15.61
N GLY A 246 -23.43 5.54 -15.14
CA GLY A 246 -24.26 4.33 -15.16
C GLY A 246 -25.52 4.47 -14.30
N PHE A 247 -25.38 4.94 -13.07
CA PHE A 247 -26.52 5.16 -12.16
C PHE A 247 -27.42 6.32 -12.62
N TYR A 248 -26.86 7.36 -13.26
CA TYR A 248 -27.67 8.42 -13.86
C TYR A 248 -28.57 7.88 -14.98
N LEU A 249 -28.08 6.96 -15.81
CA LEU A 249 -28.86 6.33 -16.88
C LEU A 249 -29.91 5.33 -16.40
N LEU A 250 -29.79 4.83 -15.17
CA LEU A 250 -30.71 3.87 -14.56
C LEU A 250 -31.83 4.52 -13.73
N ARG A 251 -31.77 5.84 -13.52
CA ARG A 251 -32.83 6.65 -12.90
C ARG A 251 -33.74 7.26 -13.95
#